data_AF-U6DU03-F1
#
_entry.id   AF-U6DU03-F1
#
_cell.length_a   1.000
_cell.length_b   1.000
_cell.length_c   1.000
_cell.angle_alpha   90.00
_cell.angle_beta   90.00
_cell.angle_gamma   90.00
#
_symmetry.space_group_name_H-M   'P 1'
#
loop_
_entity.id
_entity.type
_entity.pdbx_description
1 polymer ?
#
loop_
_entity_poly.entity_id
_entity_poly.type
_entity_poly.pdbx_seq_one_letter_code
_entity_poly.pdbx_strand_id
1 'polypeptide(L)'
;MAAAGGPEAPGRCPLLSLLLLLLTTGPALGWKDPDRILLRDVKALTLHHDRYTTSRRLDPIPQLKCVGGTAGCDSYTPKVIQCQNKGWDGYDVQWECKTDLDIAYKFGKTVVSCEGYESSEDQYVLRGSCGL
;
A
#
# COMPACT_ATOMS: atom_id res chain seq x y z
N MET A 1 -15.67 83.40 -2.33
CA MET A 1 -14.73 82.27 -2.58
C MET A 1 -15.43 81.02 -2.09
N ALA A 2 -16.13 80.33 -2.99
CA ALA A 2 -15.64 79.24 -3.84
C ALA A 2 -15.54 77.92 -3.05
N ALA A 3 -16.37 76.96 -3.48
CA ALA A 3 -16.56 75.62 -2.94
C ALA A 3 -15.34 74.70 -3.14
N ALA A 4 -15.24 73.63 -2.34
CA ALA A 4 -14.55 72.41 -2.73
C ALA A 4 -15.19 71.20 -2.02
N GLY A 5 -15.88 70.37 -2.80
CA GLY A 5 -16.38 69.06 -2.39
C GLY A 5 -15.25 68.04 -2.31
N GLY A 6 -15.34 67.13 -1.33
CA GLY A 6 -14.46 65.97 -1.21
C GLY A 6 -14.86 64.85 -2.17
N PRO A 7 -13.95 63.92 -2.49
CA PRO A 7 -14.17 62.91 -3.53
C PRO A 7 -15.07 61.77 -3.03
N GLU A 8 -16.03 61.39 -3.88
CA GLU A 8 -16.85 60.19 -3.74
C GLU A 8 -15.99 58.93 -3.81
N ALA A 9 -16.21 58.01 -2.87
CA ALA A 9 -15.61 56.67 -2.90
C ALA A 9 -16.27 55.84 -4.02
N PRO A 10 -15.51 55.14 -4.87
CA PRO A 10 -16.08 54.31 -5.92
C PRO A 10 -16.84 53.12 -5.31
N GLY A 11 -18.13 53.02 -5.64
CA GLY A 11 -19.00 51.92 -5.25
C GLY A 11 -18.45 50.57 -5.71
N ARG A 12 -18.18 49.69 -4.75
CA ARG A 12 -17.79 48.30 -5.00
C ARG A 12 -18.93 47.59 -5.74
N CYS A 13 -18.68 47.21 -6.99
CA CYS A 13 -19.61 46.44 -7.81
C CYS A 13 -19.64 44.97 -7.31
N PRO A 14 -20.75 44.49 -6.72
CA PRO A 14 -20.82 43.15 -6.12
C PRO A 14 -20.69 42.01 -7.13
N LEU A 15 -20.92 42.29 -8.42
CA LEU A 15 -20.78 41.35 -9.53
C LEU A 15 -19.33 40.91 -9.75
N LEU A 16 -18.35 41.82 -9.58
CA LEU A 16 -16.92 41.46 -9.68
C LEU A 16 -16.45 40.56 -8.55
N SER A 17 -17.05 40.70 -7.35
CA SER A 17 -16.73 39.85 -6.20
C SER A 17 -17.28 38.42 -6.36
N LEU A 18 -18.37 38.25 -7.12
CA LEU A 18 -18.98 36.94 -7.37
C LEU A 18 -18.20 36.12 -8.42
N LEU A 19 -17.64 36.78 -9.44
CA LEU A 19 -16.82 36.11 -10.46
C LEU A 19 -15.48 35.57 -9.91
N LEU A 20 -14.91 36.16 -8.85
CA LEU A 20 -13.65 35.68 -8.26
C LEU A 20 -13.82 34.38 -7.44
N LEU A 21 -15.02 34.07 -6.94
CA LEU A 21 -15.25 32.84 -6.16
C LEU A 21 -15.42 31.59 -7.03
N LEU A 22 -15.63 31.73 -8.34
CA LEU A 22 -15.88 30.61 -9.25
C LEU A 22 -14.60 29.96 -9.83
N LEU A 23 -13.41 30.52 -9.56
CA LEU A 23 -12.14 29.98 -10.06
C LEU A 23 -11.42 29.04 -9.09
N THR A 24 -11.95 28.76 -7.90
CA THR A 24 -11.25 27.95 -6.87
C THR A 24 -11.70 26.50 -6.81
N THR A 25 -12.76 26.09 -7.54
CA THR A 25 -13.14 24.67 -7.62
C THR A 25 -12.38 23.99 -8.75
N GLY A 26 -11.07 23.86 -8.59
CA GLY A 26 -10.28 22.90 -9.36
C GLY A 26 -10.73 21.48 -9.01
N PRO A 27 -10.85 20.56 -9.98
CA PRO A 27 -11.19 19.19 -9.68
C PRO A 27 -10.11 18.61 -8.75
N ALA A 28 -10.52 18.16 -7.56
CA ALA A 28 -9.68 17.32 -6.72
C ALA A 28 -9.46 16.00 -7.45
N LEU A 29 -8.44 15.97 -8.32
CA LEU A 29 -7.94 14.72 -8.89
C LEU A 29 -7.32 13.94 -7.73
N GLY A 30 -8.13 13.14 -7.05
CA GLY A 30 -7.65 12.15 -6.11
C GLY A 30 -6.70 11.22 -6.86
N TRP A 31 -5.41 11.40 -6.64
CA TRP A 31 -4.37 10.61 -7.30
C TRP A 31 -4.52 9.16 -6.82
N LYS A 32 -5.16 8.31 -7.63
CA LYS A 32 -5.18 6.87 -7.38
C LYS A 32 -3.81 6.34 -7.73
N ASP A 33 -3.01 6.15 -6.70
CA ASP A 33 -1.75 5.43 -6.82
C ASP A 33 -2.05 3.93 -7.01
N PRO A 34 -1.76 3.35 -8.19
CA PRO A 34 -2.12 1.96 -8.47
C PRO A 34 -1.32 0.96 -7.63
N ASP A 35 -0.19 1.37 -7.05
CA ASP A 35 0.65 0.51 -6.25
C ASP A 35 0.30 0.57 -4.75
N ARG A 36 -0.67 1.42 -4.36
CA ARG A 36 -1.25 1.46 -3.01
C ARG A 36 -2.47 0.54 -2.93
N ILE A 37 -2.35 -0.58 -2.22
CA ILE A 37 -3.44 -1.56 -2.08
C ILE A 37 -3.76 -1.85 -0.62
N LEU A 38 -5.03 -2.03 -0.28
CA LEU A 38 -5.43 -2.40 1.09
C LEU A 38 -5.03 -3.85 1.35
N LEU A 39 -4.23 -4.12 2.39
CA LEU A 39 -3.70 -5.46 2.68
C LEU A 39 -4.82 -6.50 2.83
N ARG A 40 -5.90 -6.12 3.51
CA ARG A 40 -7.07 -6.97 3.73
C ARG A 40 -7.77 -7.43 2.45
N ASP A 41 -7.67 -6.65 1.37
CA ASP A 41 -8.33 -6.95 0.09
C ASP A 41 -7.45 -7.82 -0.83
N VAL A 42 -6.20 -8.09 -0.43
CA VAL A 42 -5.31 -9.00 -1.16
C VAL A 42 -5.84 -10.42 -1.00
N LYS A 43 -6.25 -11.04 -2.11
CA LYS A 43 -6.89 -12.36 -2.10
C LYS A 43 -5.89 -13.50 -2.02
N ALA A 44 -4.78 -13.36 -2.73
CA ALA A 44 -3.76 -14.40 -2.82
C ALA A 44 -2.40 -13.80 -3.17
N LEU A 45 -1.35 -14.51 -2.79
CA LEU A 45 0.04 -14.24 -3.14
C LEU A 45 0.59 -15.47 -3.86
N THR A 46 1.39 -15.24 -4.90
CA THR A 46 2.21 -16.27 -5.54
C THR A 46 3.64 -15.78 -5.45
N LEU A 47 4.41 -16.44 -4.59
CA LEU A 47 5.75 -16.01 -4.20
C LEU A 47 6.77 -16.97 -4.79
N HIS A 48 7.86 -16.43 -5.31
CA HIS A 48 8.89 -17.19 -6.02
C HIS A 48 10.25 -17.08 -5.34
N HIS A 49 10.98 -18.20 -5.22
CA HIS A 49 12.30 -18.24 -4.58
C HIS A 49 13.38 -17.40 -5.28
N ASP A 50 13.23 -17.15 -6.59
CA ASP A 50 14.17 -16.46 -7.46
C ASP A 50 13.75 -15.01 -7.75
N ARG A 51 12.77 -14.49 -7.01
CA ARG A 51 12.28 -13.11 -7.15
C ARG A 51 12.41 -12.34 -5.86
N TYR A 52 12.50 -11.03 -6.01
CA TYR A 52 12.55 -10.08 -4.91
C TYR A 52 11.23 -9.32 -4.79
N THR A 53 10.93 -8.86 -3.59
CA THR A 53 9.81 -7.95 -3.31
C THR A 53 10.07 -6.60 -3.96
N THR A 54 9.01 -5.91 -4.37
CA THR A 54 9.12 -4.48 -4.65
C THR A 54 9.36 -3.75 -3.34
N SER A 55 10.17 -2.70 -3.36
CA SER A 55 10.33 -1.84 -2.18
C SER A 55 10.44 -0.38 -2.57
N ARG A 56 9.96 0.49 -1.68
CA ARG A 56 10.06 1.95 -1.85
C ARG A 56 10.82 2.60 -0.71
N ARG A 57 10.60 2.15 0.53
CA ARG A 57 11.16 2.72 1.75
C ARG A 57 12.25 1.86 2.37
N LEU A 58 12.31 0.58 2.00
CA LEU A 58 13.24 -0.41 2.53
C LEU A 58 14.10 -0.98 1.39
N ASP A 59 14.95 -1.95 1.71
CA ASP A 59 15.66 -2.73 0.71
C ASP A 59 14.78 -3.92 0.24
N PRO A 60 14.73 -4.21 -1.08
CA PRO A 60 14.11 -5.41 -1.60
C PRO A 60 14.66 -6.69 -0.94
N ILE A 61 13.77 -7.59 -0.53
CA ILE A 61 14.12 -8.90 0.04
C ILE A 61 13.64 -10.03 -0.89
N PRO A 62 14.19 -11.26 -0.77
CA PRO A 62 13.62 -12.41 -1.47
C PRO A 62 12.14 -12.59 -1.12
N GLN A 63 11.30 -12.93 -2.10
CA GLN A 63 9.88 -13.20 -1.86
C GLN A 63 9.66 -14.45 -0.99
N LEU A 64 10.57 -15.42 -1.07
CA LEU A 64 10.59 -16.61 -0.22
C LEU A 64 11.93 -16.71 0.50
N LYS A 65 11.92 -16.79 1.82
CA LYS A 65 13.12 -16.99 2.62
C LYS A 65 12.95 -18.11 3.65
N CYS A 66 13.73 -19.18 3.49
CA CYS A 66 13.92 -20.12 4.59
C CYS A 66 14.82 -19.50 5.67
N VAL A 67 14.33 -19.50 6.91
CA VAL A 67 15.03 -18.92 8.08
C VAL A 67 15.35 -19.95 9.16
N GLY A 68 15.01 -21.23 8.95
CA GLY A 68 15.31 -22.31 9.90
C GLY A 68 14.33 -23.48 9.78
N GLY A 69 14.37 -24.37 10.78
CA GLY A 69 13.60 -25.60 10.83
C GLY A 69 14.49 -26.79 11.15
N THR A 70 13.91 -27.88 11.66
CA THR A 70 14.66 -29.09 12.06
C THR A 70 15.29 -29.80 10.86
N ALA A 71 14.70 -29.66 9.67
CA ALA A 71 15.26 -30.17 8.43
C ALA A 71 16.35 -29.26 7.84
N GLY A 72 16.55 -28.04 8.36
CA GLY A 72 17.45 -27.05 7.76
C GLY A 72 16.96 -26.50 6.40
N CYS A 73 17.62 -25.45 5.91
CA CYS A 73 17.24 -24.76 4.68
C CYS A 73 17.88 -25.33 3.41
N ASP A 74 18.89 -26.20 3.55
CA ASP A 74 19.61 -26.80 2.42
C ASP A 74 18.95 -28.10 1.92
N SER A 75 17.98 -28.64 2.67
CA SER A 75 17.32 -29.91 2.36
C SER A 75 16.44 -29.81 1.13
N TYR A 76 15.45 -28.90 1.16
CA TYR A 76 14.54 -28.64 0.06
C TYR A 76 13.87 -27.30 0.25
N THR A 77 13.97 -26.42 -0.74
CA THR A 77 13.27 -25.13 -0.76
C THR A 77 12.29 -25.11 -1.93
N PRO A 78 10.99 -24.92 -1.68
CA PRO A 78 9.99 -24.85 -2.74
C PRO A 78 10.26 -23.63 -3.62
N LYS A 79 10.17 -23.82 -4.94
CA LYS A 79 10.43 -22.75 -5.90
C LYS A 79 9.33 -21.69 -5.93
N VAL A 80 8.09 -22.12 -5.65
CA VAL A 80 6.89 -21.29 -5.65
C VAL A 80 6.01 -21.71 -4.47
N ILE A 81 5.46 -20.74 -3.74
CA ILE A 81 4.45 -20.98 -2.71
C ILE A 81 3.23 -20.10 -3.03
N GLN A 82 2.04 -20.67 -2.89
CA GLN A 82 0.80 -19.93 -3.01
C GLN A 82 0.18 -19.71 -1.63
N CYS A 83 -0.04 -18.45 -1.27
CA CYS A 83 -0.74 -18.06 -0.05
C CYS A 83 -2.13 -17.51 -0.39
N GLN A 84 -3.11 -17.87 0.42
CA GLN A 84 -4.50 -17.42 0.29
C GLN A 84 -4.90 -16.68 1.55
N ASN A 85 -5.54 -15.54 1.39
CA ASN A 85 -6.15 -14.81 2.49
C ASN A 85 -7.43 -15.55 2.91
N LYS A 86 -7.46 -16.05 4.15
CA LYS A 86 -8.60 -16.77 4.74
C LYS A 86 -9.53 -15.88 5.55
N GLY A 87 -9.22 -14.60 5.66
CA GLY A 87 -10.02 -13.63 6.39
C GLY A 87 -9.17 -12.70 7.24
N TRP A 88 -9.86 -11.99 8.11
CA TRP A 88 -9.33 -10.97 8.99
C TRP A 88 -9.85 -11.23 10.40
N ASP A 89 -8.97 -11.23 11.40
CA ASP A 89 -9.33 -11.55 12.78
C ASP A 89 -9.69 -10.31 13.64
N GLY A 90 -9.60 -9.11 13.07
CA GLY A 90 -9.73 -7.84 13.78
C GLY A 90 -8.43 -7.02 13.78
N TYR A 91 -7.29 -7.68 13.61
CA TYR A 91 -5.95 -7.08 13.72
C TYR A 91 -5.07 -7.36 12.50
N ASP A 92 -5.09 -8.58 11.96
CA ASP A 92 -4.27 -8.97 10.81
C ASP A 92 -4.96 -9.97 9.87
N VAL A 93 -4.43 -10.06 8.66
CA VAL A 93 -4.85 -11.02 7.63
C VAL A 93 -4.37 -12.43 8.00
N GLN A 94 -5.28 -13.38 7.89
CA GLN A 94 -5.01 -14.78 8.17
C GLN A 94 -4.58 -15.50 6.88
N TRP A 95 -3.27 -15.68 6.70
CA TRP A 95 -2.71 -16.32 5.51
C TRP A 95 -2.63 -17.85 5.66
N GLU A 96 -3.16 -18.58 4.67
CA GLU A 96 -2.88 -20.01 4.48
C GLU A 96 -1.96 -20.18 3.28
N CYS A 97 -0.72 -20.63 3.53
CA CYS A 97 0.26 -20.92 2.48
C CYS A 97 0.36 -22.42 2.23
N LYS A 98 0.28 -22.82 0.96
CA LYS A 98 0.39 -24.22 0.52
C LYS A 98 1.44 -24.36 -0.56
N THR A 99 2.12 -25.51 -0.54
CA THR A 99 3.05 -25.95 -1.58
C THR A 99 3.12 -27.47 -1.55
N ASP A 100 3.60 -28.05 -2.64
CA ASP A 100 3.97 -29.45 -2.68
C ASP A 100 5.35 -29.63 -2.03
N LEU A 101 5.37 -30.30 -0.88
CA LEU A 101 6.57 -30.76 -0.19
C LEU A 101 6.60 -32.29 -0.22
N ASP A 102 7.79 -32.88 -0.14
CA ASP A 102 7.92 -34.30 0.16
C ASP A 102 7.20 -34.65 1.48
N ILE A 103 6.67 -35.86 1.60
CA ILE A 103 5.93 -36.33 2.77
C ILE A 103 6.72 -36.25 4.09
N ALA A 104 8.06 -36.22 3.99
CA ALA A 104 8.94 -36.06 5.14
C ALA A 104 8.96 -34.62 5.70
N TYR A 105 8.45 -33.64 4.96
CA TYR A 105 8.57 -32.22 5.28
C TYR A 105 7.21 -31.54 5.46
N LYS A 106 7.21 -30.53 6.34
CA LYS A 106 6.10 -29.62 6.54
C LYS A 106 6.62 -28.25 6.92
N PHE A 107 5.82 -27.22 6.69
CA PHE A 107 6.13 -25.91 7.25
C PHE A 107 6.05 -25.94 8.78
N GLY A 108 7.01 -25.24 9.40
CA GLY A 108 6.95 -24.87 10.81
C GLY A 108 6.09 -23.61 10.98
N LYS A 109 6.58 -22.66 11.78
CA LYS A 109 6.00 -21.32 11.82
C LYS A 109 6.35 -20.58 10.53
N THR A 110 5.37 -19.90 9.95
CA THR A 110 5.49 -19.11 8.73
C THR A 110 4.97 -17.71 8.98
N VAL A 111 5.56 -16.69 8.34
CA VAL A 111 5.16 -15.29 8.49
C VAL A 111 5.08 -14.66 7.12
N VAL A 112 3.90 -14.15 6.73
CA VAL A 112 3.78 -13.28 5.56
C VAL A 112 3.96 -11.84 6.02
N SER A 113 4.79 -11.07 5.32
CA SER A 113 4.99 -9.66 5.61
C SER A 113 5.04 -8.85 4.32
N CYS A 114 4.41 -7.68 4.32
CA CYS A 114 4.39 -6.74 3.20
C CYS A 114 4.88 -5.37 3.68
N GLU A 115 5.50 -4.60 2.80
CA GLU A 115 5.86 -3.22 3.10
C GLU A 115 4.61 -2.34 3.11
N GLY A 116 4.30 -1.75 4.27
CA GLY A 116 3.25 -0.73 4.39
C GLY A 116 3.54 0.48 3.51
N TYR A 117 2.50 1.07 2.93
CA TYR A 117 2.63 2.05 1.85
C TYR A 117 3.33 3.32 2.34
N GLU A 118 2.82 3.93 3.40
CA GLU A 118 3.39 5.15 3.99
C GLU A 118 4.28 4.85 5.21
N SER A 119 3.83 3.96 6.10
CA SER A 119 4.50 3.58 7.35
C SER A 119 4.41 2.07 7.60
N SER A 120 5.05 1.55 8.64
CA SER A 120 4.95 0.13 9.03
C SER A 120 3.59 -0.26 9.64
N GLU A 121 2.79 0.72 10.05
CA GLU A 121 1.48 0.52 10.70
C GLU A 121 0.30 0.76 9.73
N ASP A 122 0.61 1.02 8.46
CA ASP A 122 -0.40 1.32 7.44
C ASP A 122 -1.20 0.07 7.05
N GLN A 123 -2.51 0.23 6.92
CA GLN A 123 -3.41 -0.81 6.41
C GLN A 123 -3.21 -1.02 4.90
N TYR A 124 -2.69 0.00 4.21
CA TYR A 124 -2.28 -0.09 2.82
C TYR A 124 -0.84 -0.56 2.72
N VAL A 125 -0.57 -1.39 1.72
CA VAL A 125 0.76 -1.93 1.42
C VAL A 125 1.13 -1.63 -0.01
N LEU A 126 2.44 -1.66 -0.29
CA LEU A 126 2.98 -1.53 -1.64
C LEU A 126 2.70 -2.81 -2.45
N ARG A 127 2.15 -2.66 -3.65
CA ARG A 127 1.89 -3.77 -4.56
C ARG A 127 3.18 -4.51 -4.90
N GLY A 128 3.21 -5.81 -4.60
CA GLY A 128 4.38 -6.67 -4.88
C GLY A 128 5.42 -6.71 -3.77
N SER A 129 5.16 -6.07 -2.63
CA SER A 129 6.12 -6.01 -1.52
C SER A 129 6.03 -7.18 -0.54
N CYS A 130 5.02 -8.04 -0.69
CA CYS A 130 4.80 -9.17 0.21
C CYS A 130 5.82 -10.29 -0.01
N GLY A 131 6.33 -10.85 1.10
CA GLY A 131 7.18 -12.04 1.13
C GLY A 131 6.77 -13.00 2.25
N LEU A 132 7.38 -14.19 2.25
CA LEU A 132 7.17 -15.30 3.17
C LEU A 132 8.48 -15.85 3.73
#